data_AF-A0A7C6VBD5-F1
#
_entry.id   AF-A0A7C6VBD5-F1
#
_cell.length_a   1.000
_cell.length_b   1.000
_cell.length_c   1.000
_cell.angle_alpha   90.00
_cell.angle_beta   90.00
_cell.angle_gamma   90.00
#
_symmetry.space_group_name_H-M   'P 1'
#
loop_
_entity.id
_entity.type
_entity.pdbx_description
1 polymer ?
#
loop_
_entity_poly.entity_id
_entity_poly.type
_entity_poly.pdbx_seq_one_letter_code
_entity_poly.pdbx_strand_id
1 'polypeptide(L)'
;MALIEAVHAREILDSRGNPTVEVEVLLEDGVVARAGVPSGASTGAFEAVEKRDGDASRYDGKGVLDAVAAVNGEIAEAVIGIDAADQRILDKTMIDLDGTPNKGRLGANAILGVS
;
A
#
# COMPACT_ATOMS: atom_id res chain seq x y z
N MET A 1 18.02 -13.13 -9.38
CA MET A 1 17.05 -12.15 -9.89
C MET A 1 16.37 -11.58 -8.67
N ALA A 2 15.91 -10.33 -8.71
CA ALA A 2 15.32 -9.66 -7.57
C ALA A 2 13.81 -9.93 -7.51
N LEU A 3 13.40 -11.20 -7.64
CA LEU A 3 11.98 -11.57 -7.67
C LEU A 3 11.35 -11.36 -6.30
N ILE A 4 10.14 -10.80 -6.29
CA ILE A 4 9.35 -10.63 -5.07
C ILE A 4 8.89 -12.01 -4.58
N GLU A 5 9.33 -12.41 -3.39
CA GLU A 5 8.97 -13.66 -2.74
C GLU A 5 7.75 -13.47 -1.83
N ALA A 6 7.68 -12.36 -1.09
CA ALA A 6 6.55 -12.05 -0.22
C ALA A 6 6.34 -10.55 -0.06
N VAL A 7 5.07 -10.16 0.16
CA VAL A 7 4.66 -8.81 0.51
C VAL A 7 3.80 -8.88 1.76
N HIS A 8 4.05 -8.00 2.72
CA HIS A 8 3.28 -7.93 3.95
C HIS A 8 3.06 -6.48 4.37
N ALA A 9 1.86 -6.17 4.86
CA ALA A 9 1.52 -4.87 5.42
C ALA A 9 1.00 -4.95 6.84
N ARG A 10 1.22 -3.86 7.58
CA ARG A 10 0.69 -3.62 8.92
C ARG A 10 0.26 -2.16 9.08
N GLU A 11 -0.64 -1.95 10.03
CA GLU A 11 -1.01 -0.61 10.49
C GLU A 11 0.03 -0.13 11.51
N ILE A 12 0.62 1.04 11.26
CA ILE A 12 1.51 1.77 12.18
C ILE A 12 0.94 3.17 12.45
N LEU A 13 1.62 3.98 13.27
CA LEU A 13 1.22 5.37 13.52
C LEU A 13 2.16 6.36 12.80
N ASP A 14 1.57 7.38 12.18
CA ASP A 14 2.28 8.53 11.62
C ASP A 14 2.78 9.49 12.72
N SER A 15 3.52 10.52 12.32
CA SER A 15 4.07 11.52 13.25
C SER A 15 3.02 12.35 14.01
N ARG A 16 1.74 12.26 13.63
CA ARG A 16 0.60 12.91 14.28
C ARG A 16 -0.23 11.92 15.10
N GLY A 17 0.22 10.66 15.22
CA GLY A 17 -0.50 9.61 15.93
C GLY A 17 -1.72 9.07 15.20
N ASN A 18 -1.89 9.33 13.90
CA ASN A 18 -2.95 8.71 13.10
C ASN A 18 -2.44 7.41 12.46
N PRO A 19 -3.30 6.41 12.24
CA PRO A 19 -2.91 5.21 11.52
C PRO A 19 -2.35 5.50 10.13
N THR A 20 -1.37 4.73 9.69
CA THR A 20 -0.90 4.65 8.30
C THR A 20 -0.38 3.25 7.99
N VAL A 21 -0.15 2.96 6.71
CA VAL A 21 0.30 1.66 6.24
C VAL A 21 1.83 1.61 6.22
N GLU A 22 2.38 0.54 6.77
CA GLU A 22 3.76 0.12 6.53
C GLU A 22 3.75 -1.18 5.73
N VAL A 23 4.55 -1.24 4.68
CA VAL A 23 4.69 -2.40 3.80
C VAL A 23 6.13 -2.91 3.87
N GLU A 24 6.27 -4.22 3.85
CA GLU A 24 7.53 -4.93 3.66
C GLU A 24 7.47 -5.80 2.41
N VAL A 25 8.57 -5.79 1.66
CA VAL A 25 8.79 -6.65 0.49
C VAL A 25 10.02 -7.49 0.76
N LEU A 26 9.88 -8.81 0.65
CA LEU A 26 10.95 -9.80 0.70
C LEU A 26 11.25 -10.26 -0.73
N LEU A 27 12.52 -10.28 -1.10
CA LEU A 27 12.99 -10.83 -2.37
C LEU A 27 13.62 -12.21 -2.17
N GLU A 28 13.66 -13.02 -3.23
CA GLU A 28 14.21 -14.39 -3.20
C GLU A 28 15.69 -14.47 -2.78
N ASP A 29 16.45 -13.38 -2.90
CA ASP A 29 17.84 -13.30 -2.44
C ASP A 29 17.97 -12.95 -0.95
N GLY A 30 16.86 -12.82 -0.24
CA GLY A 30 16.76 -12.51 1.19
C GLY A 30 16.77 -11.02 1.51
N VAL A 31 16.81 -10.13 0.50
CA VAL A 31 16.68 -8.68 0.74
C VAL A 31 15.27 -8.37 1.24
N VAL A 32 15.20 -7.60 2.32
CA VAL A 32 13.93 -7.06 2.85
C VAL A 32 13.98 -5.54 2.81
N ALA A 33 12.99 -4.95 2.16
CA ALA A 33 12.77 -3.51 2.15
C ALA A 33 11.47 -3.17 2.88
N ARG A 34 11.41 -2.01 3.51
CA ARG A 34 10.26 -1.54 4.30
C ARG A 34 9.98 -0.08 4.01
N ALA A 35 8.71 0.25 3.80
CA ALA A 35 8.25 1.62 3.57
C ALA A 35 7.00 1.92 4.40
N GLY A 36 7.04 3.04 5.13
CA GLY A 36 5.87 3.64 5.76
C GLY A 36 5.32 4.77 4.89
N VAL A 37 4.02 4.78 4.64
CA VAL A 37 3.40 5.75 3.74
C VAL A 37 3.00 7.02 4.50
N PRO A 38 3.42 8.23 4.07
CA PRO A 38 3.01 9.46 4.72
C PRO A 38 1.55 9.78 4.44
N SER A 39 0.89 10.49 5.36
CA SER A 39 -0.45 11.02 5.17
C SER A 39 -0.46 12.55 5.28
N GLY A 40 -1.09 13.21 4.30
CA GLY A 40 -1.27 14.65 4.29
C GLY A 40 -2.31 15.13 5.30
N ALA A 41 -2.26 16.41 5.69
CA ALA A 41 -3.37 17.06 6.43
C ALA A 41 -4.35 17.76 5.48
N SER A 42 -3.84 18.28 4.37
CA SER A 42 -4.59 19.03 3.36
C SER A 42 -4.58 18.22 2.09
N THR A 43 -5.65 17.47 1.85
CA THR A 43 -5.84 16.67 0.63
C THR A 43 -6.60 17.49 -0.40
N GLY A 44 -5.98 17.77 -1.54
CA GLY A 44 -6.66 18.33 -2.70
C GLY A 44 -7.73 17.38 -3.25
N ALA A 45 -8.83 17.94 -3.78
CA ALA A 45 -9.97 17.15 -4.29
C ALA A 45 -9.64 16.21 -5.47
N PHE A 46 -8.45 16.36 -6.08
CA PHE A 46 -7.98 15.58 -7.22
C PHE A 46 -6.74 14.74 -6.91
N GLU A 47 -6.36 14.63 -5.63
CA GLU A 47 -5.29 13.72 -5.22
C GLU A 47 -5.74 12.25 -5.34
N ALA A 48 -4.77 11.35 -5.41
CA ALA A 48 -5.05 9.93 -5.32
C ALA A 48 -5.62 9.60 -3.93
N VAL A 49 -6.53 8.64 -3.86
CA VAL A 49 -7.33 8.39 -2.66
C VAL A 49 -6.54 7.61 -1.62
N GLU A 50 -6.25 8.24 -0.49
CA GLU A 50 -5.83 7.52 0.72
C GLU A 50 -7.03 6.74 1.29
N LYS A 51 -6.94 5.40 1.31
CA LYS A 51 -8.02 4.55 1.81
C LYS A 51 -7.98 4.49 3.33
N ARG A 52 -9.09 4.89 3.96
CA ARG A 52 -9.35 4.89 5.40
C ARG A 52 -10.58 4.02 5.69
N ASP A 53 -10.62 3.40 6.86
CA ASP A 53 -11.66 2.44 7.26
C ASP A 53 -13.03 3.10 7.49
N GLY A 54 -13.05 4.38 7.91
CA GLY A 54 -14.29 5.09 8.24
C GLY A 54 -15.01 4.59 9.50
N ASP A 55 -14.46 3.60 10.21
CA ASP A 55 -14.99 3.10 11.48
C ASP A 55 -14.71 4.09 12.62
N ALA A 56 -15.74 4.85 13.01
CA ALA A 56 -15.65 5.85 14.08
C ALA A 56 -15.22 5.26 15.44
N SER A 57 -15.35 3.95 15.66
CA SER A 57 -14.91 3.31 16.90
C SER A 57 -13.38 3.11 16.98
N ARG A 58 -12.67 3.22 15.85
CA ARG A 58 -11.21 3.06 15.75
C ARG A 58 -10.58 4.33 15.18
N TYR A 59 -9.76 4.99 15.99
CA TYR A 59 -9.01 6.18 15.58
C TYR A 59 -9.90 7.26 14.91
N ASP A 60 -11.13 7.45 15.38
CA ASP A 60 -12.11 8.39 14.82
C ASP A 60 -12.36 8.19 13.31
N GLY A 61 -12.37 6.94 12.83
CA GLY A 61 -12.56 6.61 11.41
C GLY A 61 -11.29 6.63 10.57
N LYS A 62 -10.13 6.90 11.17
CA LYS A 62 -8.85 7.03 10.47
C LYS A 62 -8.04 5.72 10.41
N GLY A 63 -8.61 4.59 10.84
CA GLY A 63 -7.97 3.28 10.62
C GLY A 63 -7.61 3.05 9.14
N VAL A 64 -6.65 2.16 8.89
CA VAL A 64 -6.20 1.78 7.53
C VAL A 64 -6.18 0.26 7.33
N LEU A 65 -6.97 -0.50 8.09
CA LEU A 65 -7.02 -1.97 7.94
C LEU A 65 -7.49 -2.41 6.56
N ASP A 66 -8.37 -1.65 5.90
CA ASP A 66 -8.81 -1.96 4.54
C ASP A 66 -7.66 -1.84 3.53
N ALA A 67 -6.77 -0.86 3.71
CA ALA A 67 -5.58 -0.69 2.88
C ALA A 67 -4.53 -1.79 3.19
N VAL A 68 -4.36 -2.14 4.47
CA VAL A 68 -3.52 -3.27 4.90
C VAL A 68 -4.01 -4.59 4.30
N ALA A 69 -5.32 -4.82 4.29
CA ALA A 69 -5.93 -6.00 3.70
C ALA A 69 -5.73 -6.04 2.18
N ALA A 70 -5.83 -4.89 1.50
CA ALA A 70 -5.53 -4.79 0.07
C ALA A 70 -4.09 -5.20 -0.25
N VAL A 71 -3.11 -4.77 0.56
CA VAL A 71 -1.70 -5.17 0.38
C VAL A 71 -1.51 -6.67 0.63
N ASN A 72 -1.99 -7.18 1.77
CA ASN A 72 -1.80 -8.58 2.16
C ASN A 72 -2.58 -9.59 1.31
N GLY A 73 -3.58 -9.13 0.55
CA GLY A 73 -4.41 -9.96 -0.33
C GLY A 73 -4.11 -9.68 -1.81
N GLU A 74 -5.02 -8.96 -2.46
CA GLU A 74 -5.02 -8.79 -3.92
C GLU A 74 -3.68 -8.26 -4.48
N ILE A 75 -3.02 -7.31 -3.80
CA ILE A 75 -1.73 -6.78 -4.29
C ILE A 75 -0.63 -7.84 -4.17
N ALA A 76 -0.47 -8.46 -3.00
CA ALA A 76 0.53 -9.52 -2.81
C ALA A 76 0.38 -10.64 -3.85
N GLU A 77 -0.84 -11.14 -4.06
CA GLU A 77 -1.14 -12.16 -5.07
C GLU A 77 -0.75 -11.74 -6.49
N ALA A 78 -0.89 -10.44 -6.83
CA ALA A 78 -0.61 -9.93 -8.16
C ALA A 78 0.88 -9.62 -8.41
N VAL A 79 1.67 -9.33 -7.37
CA VAL A 79 3.06 -8.86 -7.53
C VAL A 79 4.13 -9.89 -7.16
N ILE A 80 3.79 -10.96 -6.42
CA ILE A 80 4.71 -12.06 -6.16
C ILE A 80 5.19 -12.66 -7.48
N GLY A 81 6.50 -12.87 -7.59
CA GLY A 81 7.17 -13.37 -8.79
C GLY A 81 7.49 -12.31 -9.85
N ILE A 82 7.11 -11.04 -9.65
CA ILE A 82 7.61 -9.92 -10.47
C ILE A 82 9.05 -9.59 -10.04
N ASP A 83 9.92 -9.27 -11.01
CA ASP A 83 11.26 -8.73 -10.70
C ASP A 83 11.12 -7.31 -10.14
N ALA A 84 11.55 -7.10 -8.90
CA ALA A 84 11.50 -5.81 -8.21
C ALA A 84 12.34 -4.74 -8.92
N ALA A 85 13.30 -5.12 -9.77
CA ALA A 85 14.03 -4.16 -10.60
C ALA A 85 13.18 -3.56 -11.72
N ASP A 86 12.09 -4.24 -12.13
CA ASP A 86 11.15 -3.78 -13.16
C ASP A 86 10.04 -2.89 -12.57
N GLN A 87 10.44 -1.80 -11.92
CA GLN A 87 9.54 -0.86 -11.23
C GLN A 87 8.30 -0.48 -12.05
N ARG A 88 8.48 -0.22 -13.35
CA ARG A 88 7.37 0.17 -14.25
C ARG A 88 6.33 -0.93 -14.42
N ILE A 89 6.76 -2.19 -14.43
CA ILE A 89 5.87 -3.34 -14.53
C ILE A 89 5.14 -3.51 -13.19
N LEU A 90 5.86 -3.47 -12.07
CA LEU A 90 5.29 -3.54 -10.73
C LEU A 90 4.19 -2.48 -10.52
N ASP A 91 4.51 -1.21 -10.77
CA ASP A 91 3.56 -0.10 -10.61
C ASP A 91 2.37 -0.25 -11.54
N LYS A 92 2.60 -0.64 -12.80
CA LYS A 92 1.53 -0.83 -13.78
C LYS A 92 0.60 -1.96 -13.37
N THR A 93 1.13 -3.09 -12.89
CA THR A 93 0.32 -4.21 -12.39
C THR A 93 -0.62 -3.74 -11.29
N MET A 94 -0.13 -2.98 -10.31
CA MET A 94 -0.97 -2.48 -9.21
C MET A 94 -1.98 -1.42 -9.66
N ILE A 95 -1.62 -0.53 -10.59
CA ILE A 95 -2.53 0.47 -11.16
C ILE A 95 -3.66 -0.22 -11.94
N ASP A 96 -3.31 -1.18 -12.80
CA ASP A 96 -4.28 -1.92 -13.60
C ASP A 96 -5.17 -2.80 -12.70
N LEU A 97 -4.60 -3.40 -11.65
CA LEU A 97 -5.34 -4.16 -10.63
C LEU A 97 -6.36 -3.29 -9.89
N ASP A 98 -5.99 -2.08 -9.47
CA ASP A 98 -6.93 -1.15 -8.85
C ASP A 98 -8.07 -0.78 -9.82
N GLY A 99 -7.73 -0.47 -11.07
CA GLY A 99 -8.68 -0.20 -12.15
C GLY A 99 -9.40 1.15 -12.07
N THR A 100 -9.13 1.97 -11.05
CA THR A 100 -9.73 3.31 -10.91
C THR A 100 -8.70 4.41 -11.23
N PRO A 101 -9.13 5.55 -11.79
CA PRO A 101 -8.20 6.62 -12.18
C PRO A 101 -7.49 7.28 -10.99
N ASN A 102 -8.04 7.16 -9.78
CA ASN A 102 -7.56 7.81 -8.56
C ASN A 102 -7.06 6.81 -7.50
N LYS A 103 -6.91 5.52 -7.84
CA LYS A 103 -6.43 4.47 -6.92
C LYS A 103 -7.37 4.23 -5.73
N GLY A 104 -8.67 4.50 -5.88
CA GLY A 104 -9.64 4.47 -4.79
C GLY A 104 -10.14 3.09 -4.38
N ARG A 105 -9.95 2.05 -5.20
CA ARG A 105 -10.44 0.69 -4.88
C ARG A 105 -9.52 0.02 -3.87
N LEU A 106 -8.22 0.01 -4.14
CA LEU A 106 -7.19 -0.57 -3.27
C LEU A 106 -6.65 0.45 -2.27
N GLY A 107 -6.64 1.73 -2.65
CA GLY A 107 -6.05 2.82 -1.87
C GLY A 107 -4.67 3.20 -2.41
N ALA A 108 -4.47 4.48 -2.67
CA ALA A 108 -3.18 5.04 -3.08
C ALA A 108 -2.08 4.77 -2.04
N ASN A 109 -2.44 4.73 -0.76
CA ASN A 109 -1.56 4.37 0.33
C ASN A 109 -1.16 2.88 0.34
N ALA A 110 -2.04 1.97 -0.11
CA ALA A 110 -1.67 0.57 -0.30
C ALA A 110 -0.68 0.42 -1.46
N ILE A 111 -0.98 1.03 -2.61
CA ILE A 111 -0.15 0.95 -3.82
C ILE A 111 1.22 1.60 -3.60
N LEU A 112 1.26 2.79 -2.99
CA LEU A 112 2.52 3.51 -2.72
C LEU A 112 3.39 2.79 -1.68
N GLY A 113 2.82 2.00 -0.78
CA GLY A 113 3.62 1.23 0.17
C GLY A 113 4.40 0.11 -0.50
N VAL A 114 3.82 -0.52 -1.53
CA VAL A 114 4.44 -1.63 -2.28
C VAL A 114 5.35 -1.12 -3.41
N SER A 115 5.05 0.05 -3.99
CA SER A 115 5.85 0.76 -5.02
C SER A 115 7.21 1.19 -4.49
#